data_AF-A0A4D6PLE4-F1
#
_entry.id   AF-A0A4D6PLE4-F1
#
_cell.length_a   1.000
_cell.length_b   1.000
_cell.length_c   1.000
_cell.angle_alpha   90.00
_cell.angle_beta   90.00
_cell.angle_gamma   90.00
#
_symmetry.space_group_name_H-M   'P 1'
#
loop_
_entity.id
_entity.type
_entity.pdbx_description
1 polymer ?
#
loop_
_entity_poly.entity_id
_entity_poly.type
_entity_poly.pdbx_seq_one_letter_code
_entity_poly.pdbx_strand_id
1 'polypeptide(L)' 'TFYPLTGMSKETQQQLIDDHFLFKEGDRFLQAANACRFWPSGRGIYHNENKTFL' A
#
# COMPACT_ATOMS: atom_id res chain seq x y z
N THR A 1 -2.58 0.40 13.24
CA THR A 1 -2.14 1.68 12.65
C THR A 1 -2.51 1.74 11.19
N PHE A 2 -2.99 2.88 10.71
CA PHE A 2 -3.32 3.09 9.29
C PHE A 2 -2.24 3.93 8.60
N TYR A 3 -1.79 3.45 7.44
CA TYR A 3 -0.73 4.02 6.62
C TYR A 3 -1.31 4.43 5.26
N PRO A 4 -1.69 5.69 5.05
CA PRO A 4 -2.11 6.17 3.74
C PRO A 4 -0.93 6.11 2.77
N LEU A 5 -1.17 5.65 1.54
CA LEU A 5 -0.15 5.67 0.48
C LEU A 5 0.16 7.09 0.01
N THR A 6 -0.83 7.99 0.05
CA THR A 6 -0.62 9.41 -0.22
C THR A 6 0.22 10.04 0.89
N GLY A 7 1.38 10.58 0.54
CA GLY A 7 2.28 11.26 1.48
C GLY A 7 3.10 10.32 2.37
N MET A 8 3.13 9.02 2.07
CA MET A 8 3.99 8.06 2.78
C MET A 8 5.47 8.40 2.58
N SER A 9 6.25 8.38 3.67
CA SER A 9 7.70 8.58 3.59
C SER A 9 8.39 7.35 2.97
N LYS A 10 9.57 7.56 2.37
CA LYS A 10 10.33 6.44 1.77
C LYS A 10 10.78 5.42 2.80
N GLU A 11 11.08 5.86 4.02
CA GLU A 11 11.47 4.99 5.13
C GLU A 11 10.32 4.09 5.57
N THR A 12 9.12 4.67 5.71
CA THR A 12 7.90 3.90 6.03
C THR A 12 7.55 2.93 4.90
N GLN A 13 7.69 3.39 3.65
CA GLN A 13 7.46 2.55 2.49
C GLN A 13 8.41 1.36 2.46
N GLN A 14 9.70 1.57 2.71
CA GLN A 14 10.71 0.51 2.74
C GLN A 14 10.42 -0.50 3.86
N GLN A 15 10.08 -0.03 5.07
CA GLN A 15 9.72 -0.92 6.17
C GLN A 15 8.53 -1.82 5.83
N LEU A 16 7.49 -1.28 5.18
CA LEU A 16 6.32 -2.05 4.77
C LEU A 16 6.62 -3.03 3.62
N ILE A 17 7.61 -2.75 2.77
CA ILE A 17 8.12 -3.68 1.77
C ILE A 17 8.86 -4.83 2.44
N ASP A 18 9.77 -4.51 3.37
CA ASP A 18 10.59 -5.50 4.09
C ASP A 18 9.72 -6.41 4.96
N ASP A 19 8.65 -5.87 5.56
CA ASP A 19 7.63 -6.62 6.29
C ASP A 19 6.65 -7.39 5.37
N HIS A 20 6.81 -7.31 4.05
CA HIS A 20 5.96 -7.95 3.04
C HIS A 20 4.47 -7.54 3.09
N PHE A 21 4.18 -6.33 3.59
CA PHE A 21 2.83 -5.79 3.70
C PHE A 21 2.46 -4.85 2.56
N LEU A 22 3.43 -4.17 1.96
CA LEU A 22 3.16 -3.21 0.88
C LEU A 22 2.84 -3.90 -0.44
N PHE A 23 1.65 -3.63 -0.99
CA PHE A 23 1.31 -4.02 -2.34
C PHE A 23 1.76 -2.98 -3.37
N LYS A 24 2.21 -3.44 -4.52
CA LYS A 24 2.75 -2.58 -5.59
C LYS A 24 1.67 -2.12 -6.55
N GLU A 25 1.84 -0.90 -7.07
CA GLU A 25 1.14 -0.44 -8.26
C GLU A 25 1.66 -1.19 -9.49
N GLY A 26 0.79 -1.46 -10.47
CA GLY A 26 1.25 -1.79 -11.82
C GLY A 26 1.10 -3.24 -12.26
N ASP A 27 0.17 -4.00 -11.69
CA ASP A 27 -0.32 -5.18 -12.41
C ASP A 27 -1.08 -4.70 -13.66
N ARG A 28 -0.59 -5.11 -14.83
CA ARG A 28 -1.18 -4.77 -16.15
C ARG A 28 -2.67 -5.13 -16.25
N PHE A 29 -3.11 -6.17 -15.53
CA PHE A 29 -4.50 -6.58 -15.49
C PHE A 29 -5.34 -5.65 -14.60
N LEU A 30 -4.79 -5.18 -13.48
CA LEU A 30 -5.46 -4.18 -12.62
C LEU A 30 -5.58 -2.82 -13.31
N GLN A 31 -4.57 -2.45 -14.11
CA GLN A 31 -4.63 -1.25 -14.95
C GLN A 31 -5.70 -1.37 -16.03
N ALA A 32 -5.77 -2.51 -16.72
CA ALA A 32 -6.82 -2.78 -17.71
C ALA A 32 -8.23 -2.77 -17.10
N ALA A 33 -8.36 -3.20 -15.83
CA ALA A 33 -9.60 -3.13 -15.05
C ALA A 33 -9.88 -1.74 -14.45
N ASN A 34 -9.07 -0.72 -14.77
CA ASN A 34 -9.19 0.65 -14.29
C ASN A 34 -9.03 0.84 -12.76
N ALA A 35 -8.50 -0.17 -12.05
CA ALA A 35 -8.34 -0.16 -10.60
C ALA A 35 -7.22 0.79 -10.11
N CYS A 36 -6.33 1.21 -11.02
CA CYS A 36 -5.21 2.11 -10.74
C CYS A 36 -5.50 3.59 -11.08
N ARG A 37 -6.70 3.95 -11.57
CA ARG A 37 -6.99 5.27 -12.17
C ARG A 37 -6.64 6.50 -11.32
N PHE A 38 -6.72 6.38 -10.00
CA PHE A 38 -6.49 7.49 -9.06
C PHE A 38 -5.32 7.21 -8.11
N TRP A 39 -4.51 6.20 -8.41
CA TRP A 39 -3.45 5.78 -7.50
C TRP A 39 -2.45 6.92 -7.28
N PRO A 40 -1.94 7.15 -6.05
CA PRO A 40 -2.16 6.40 -4.81
C PRO A 40 -3.35 6.89 -3.96
N SER A 41 -4.05 7.93 -4.37
CA SER A 41 -5.10 8.59 -3.57
C SER A 41 -6.23 7.65 -3.16
N GLY A 42 -6.59 7.67 -1.87
CA GLY A 42 -7.64 6.81 -1.31
C GLY A 42 -7.21 5.37 -1.08
N ARG A 43 -5.92 5.04 -1.19
CA ARG A 43 -5.37 3.74 -0.79
C ARG A 43 -4.49 3.87 0.44
N GLY A 44 -4.41 2.80 1.20
CA GLY A 44 -3.54 2.67 2.36
C GLY A 44 -3.57 1.25 2.88
N ILE A 45 -2.77 1.02 3.91
CA ILE A 45 -2.64 -0.27 4.57
C ILE A 45 -2.94 -0.08 6.05
N TYR A 46 -3.70 -0.99 6.63
CA TYR A 46 -3.87 -1.08 8.06
C TYR A 46 -3.21 -2.34 8.56
N HIS A 47 -2.56 -2.29 9.71
CA HIS A 47 -2.28 -3.51 10.46
C HIS A 47 -2.46 -3.28 11.95
N ASN A 48 -2.74 -4.32 12.71
CA ASN A 48 -2.75 -4.23 14.17
C ASN A 48 -1.33 -4.08 14.74
N GLU A 49 -1.19 -3.68 16.00
CA GLU A 49 0.12 -3.46 16.65
C GLU A 49 0.98 -4.74 16.65
N ASN A 50 0.34 -5.90 16.80
CA ASN A 50 1.00 -7.21 16.82
C ASN A 50 1.36 -7.75 15.43
N LYS A 51 1.05 -7.03 14.34
CA LYS A 51 1.28 -7.46 12.94
C LYS A 51 0.72 -8.86 12.63
N THR A 52 -0.35 -9.27 13.31
CA THR A 52 -1.06 -10.53 13.07
C THR A 52 -2.31 -10.35 12.22
N PHE A 53 -2.68 -9.10 11.92
CA PHE A 53 -3.81 -8.74 11.07
C PHE A 53 -3.42 -7.58 10.14
N LEU A 54 -3.73 -7.72 8.85
CA LEU A 54 -3.50 -6.77 7.75
C LEU A 54 -4.81 -6.56 6.98
#